data_AF-A0A7X7NBQ6-F1
#
_entry.id   AF-A0A7X7NBQ6-F1
#
_cell.length_a   1.000
_cell.length_b   1.000
_cell.length_c   1.000
_cell.angle_alpha   90.00
_cell.angle_beta   90.00
_cell.angle_gamma   90.00
#
_symmetry.space_group_name_H-M   'P 1'
#
loop_
_entity.id
_entity.type
_entity.pdbx_description
1 polymer ?
#
loop_
_entity_poly.entity_id
_entity_poly.type
_entity_poly.pdbx_seq_one_letter_code
_entity_poly.pdbx_strand_id
1 'polypeptide(L)'
;MATKNNNDGLRTKSKKFYNETFGLDIPLSQFNCEGGRSENVFALCRDCPFMKCCKEHGVNACNDCPHYPCNDIAEYQAKHVNKCNQLEK
;
A
#
# COMPACT_ATOMS: atom_id res chain seq x y z
N MET A 1 7.62 -10.10 -7.12
CA MET A 1 7.12 -8.71 -7.09
C MET A 1 7.82 -7.93 -8.18
N ALA A 2 7.15 -7.01 -8.89
CA ALA A 2 7.71 -6.32 -10.06
C ALA A 2 9.08 -5.68 -9.77
N THR A 3 9.18 -4.93 -8.66
CA THR A 3 10.43 -4.27 -8.23
C THR A 3 11.53 -5.27 -7.85
N LYS A 4 11.24 -6.23 -6.96
CA LYS A 4 12.24 -7.23 -6.51
C LYS A 4 12.82 -8.08 -7.65
N ASN A 5 11.99 -8.38 -8.67
CA ASN A 5 12.40 -9.22 -9.79
C ASN A 5 12.83 -8.39 -11.02
N ASN A 6 12.90 -7.06 -10.86
CA ASN A 6 13.09 -6.08 -11.93
C ASN A 6 12.31 -6.41 -13.23
N ASN A 7 11.02 -6.69 -13.09
CA ASN A 7 10.22 -7.26 -14.19
C ASN A 7 9.29 -6.21 -14.80
N ASP A 8 9.66 -5.68 -15.96
CA ASP A 8 8.86 -4.69 -16.70
C ASP A 8 7.55 -5.25 -17.25
N GLY A 9 7.49 -6.55 -17.54
CA GLY A 9 6.24 -7.21 -17.93
C GLY A 9 5.18 -7.12 -16.82
N LEU A 10 5.59 -7.27 -15.56
CA LEU A 10 4.71 -7.07 -14.41
C LEU A 10 4.34 -5.59 -14.22
N ARG A 11 5.28 -4.66 -14.42
CA ARG A 11 5.00 -3.21 -14.34
C ARG A 11 3.96 -2.79 -15.38
N THR A 12 4.09 -3.27 -16.62
CA THR A 12 3.15 -2.97 -17.72
C THR A 12 1.77 -3.55 -17.45
N LYS A 13 1.69 -4.79 -16.93
CA LYS A 13 0.41 -5.39 -16.50
C LYS A 13 -0.27 -4.55 -15.41
N SER A 14 0.49 -4.09 -14.41
CA SER A 14 -0.03 -3.21 -13.37
C SER A 14 -0.47 -1.85 -13.93
N LYS A 15 0.32 -1.21 -14.80
CA LYS A 15 -0.08 0.05 -15.48
C LYS A 15 -1.41 -0.11 -16.21
N LYS A 16 -1.57 -1.18 -16.99
CA LYS A 16 -2.80 -1.48 -17.71
C LYS A 16 -3.99 -1.63 -16.76
N PHE A 17 -3.83 -2.41 -15.67
CA PHE A 17 -4.88 -2.58 -14.67
C PHE A 17 -5.36 -1.25 -14.07
N TYR A 18 -4.44 -0.37 -13.66
CA TYR A 18 -4.81 0.91 -13.05
C TYR A 18 -5.44 1.88 -14.05
N ASN A 19 -4.97 1.88 -15.30
CA ASN A 19 -5.55 2.69 -16.36
C ASN A 19 -6.98 2.23 -16.71
N GLU A 20 -7.19 0.93 -16.92
CA GLU A 20 -8.49 0.40 -17.33
C GLU A 20 -9.52 0.39 -16.20
N THR A 21 -9.10 0.11 -14.95
CA THR A 21 -10.04 -0.02 -13.81
C THR A 21 -10.39 1.33 -13.20
N PHE A 22 -9.42 2.26 -13.15
CA PHE A 22 -9.56 3.51 -12.40
C PHE A 22 -9.32 4.76 -13.26
N GLY A 23 -9.00 4.63 -14.54
CA GLY A 23 -8.67 5.78 -15.41
C GLY A 23 -7.35 6.46 -15.06
N LEU A 24 -6.48 5.82 -14.26
CA LEU A 24 -5.25 6.42 -13.76
C LEU A 24 -4.08 6.15 -14.72
N ASP A 25 -3.59 7.20 -15.39
CA ASP A 25 -2.37 7.12 -16.21
C ASP A 25 -1.11 7.34 -15.38
N ILE A 26 -0.66 6.29 -14.73
CA ILE A 26 0.57 6.30 -13.91
C ILE A 26 1.77 5.93 -14.80
N PRO A 27 2.88 6.70 -14.79
CA PRO A 27 4.10 6.36 -15.53
C PRO A 27 4.69 5.01 -15.09
N LEU A 28 5.31 4.26 -16.02
CA LEU A 28 5.88 2.94 -15.71
C LEU A 28 6.96 3.01 -14.60
N SER A 29 7.73 4.10 -14.56
CA SER A 29 8.74 4.37 -13.53
C SER A 29 8.18 4.49 -12.12
N GLN A 30 6.87 4.75 -11.99
CA GLN A 30 6.17 4.84 -10.70
C GLN A 30 5.58 3.51 -10.23
N PHE A 31 5.65 2.44 -11.04
CA PHE A 31 5.35 1.06 -10.64
C PHE A 31 6.55 0.40 -9.95
N ASN A 32 7.12 1.11 -8.97
CA ASN A 32 8.18 0.61 -8.10
C ASN A 32 7.73 0.73 -6.64
N CYS A 33 7.92 -0.35 -5.87
CA CYS A 33 7.56 -0.42 -4.46
C CYS A 33 8.42 -1.47 -3.75
N GLU A 34 9.08 -1.05 -2.67
CA GLU A 34 9.89 -1.91 -1.80
C GLU A 34 9.18 -2.25 -0.48
N GLY A 35 7.97 -1.74 -0.29
CA GLY A 35 7.09 -2.00 0.86
C GLY A 35 6.76 -0.72 1.62
N GLY A 36 5.67 -0.71 2.40
CA GLY A 36 5.20 0.50 3.09
C GLY A 36 6.15 1.09 4.14
N ARG A 37 7.24 0.37 4.50
CA ARG A 37 8.27 0.82 5.44
C ARG A 37 9.54 1.33 4.75
N SER A 38 9.61 1.31 3.40
CA SER A 38 10.74 1.87 2.65
C SER A 38 10.45 3.31 2.22
N GLU A 39 11.48 4.03 1.76
CA GLU A 39 11.31 5.34 1.13
C GLU A 39 10.71 5.21 -0.29
N ASN A 40 10.99 4.10 -0.95
CA ASN A 40 10.52 3.79 -2.30
C ASN A 40 9.20 3.02 -2.25
N VAL A 41 8.11 3.77 -2.11
CA VAL A 41 6.74 3.24 -2.14
C VAL A 41 6.07 3.50 -3.48
N PHE A 42 5.06 2.69 -3.78
CA PHE A 42 4.18 2.90 -4.92
C PHE A 42 3.58 4.32 -4.89
N ALA A 43 3.42 4.95 -6.05
CA ALA A 43 3.02 6.36 -6.15
C ALA A 43 1.74 6.70 -5.36
N LEU A 44 0.72 5.84 -5.38
CA LEU A 44 -0.52 6.06 -4.65
C LEU A 44 -0.40 5.85 -3.13
N CYS A 45 0.72 5.32 -2.65
CA CYS A 45 0.98 5.09 -1.23
C CYS A 45 1.75 6.24 -0.55
N ARG A 46 2.27 7.22 -1.32
CA ARG A 46 3.11 8.30 -0.79
C ARG A 46 2.39 9.20 0.21
N ASP A 47 1.09 9.40 0.03
CA ASP A 47 0.25 10.25 0.87
C ASP A 47 -0.61 9.47 1.87
N CYS A 48 -0.16 8.27 2.28
CA CYS A 48 -0.87 7.46 3.25
C CYS A 48 -1.09 8.25 4.57
N PRO A 49 -2.33 8.51 5.01
CA PRO A 49 -2.60 9.26 6.24
C PRO A 49 -2.06 8.52 7.47
N PHE A 50 -2.09 7.18 7.45
CA PHE A 50 -1.56 6.36 8.54
C PHE A 50 -0.03 6.46 8.68
N MET A 51 0.70 6.77 7.60
CA MET A 51 2.13 7.05 7.69
C MET A 51 2.41 8.36 8.40
N LYS A 52 1.55 9.38 8.23
CA LYS A 52 1.66 10.63 8.99
C LYS A 52 1.39 10.39 10.48
N CYS A 53 0.32 9.64 10.79
CA CYS A 53 0.01 9.21 12.15
C CYS A 53 1.19 8.44 12.79
N CYS A 54 1.81 7.48 12.09
CA CYS A 54 2.96 6.75 12.63
C CYS A 54 4.12 7.68 12.99
N LYS A 55 4.43 8.69 12.15
CA LYS A 55 5.47 9.69 12.42
C LYS A 55 5.15 10.55 13.64
N GLU A 56 3.90 10.98 13.78
CA GLU A 56 3.44 11.79 14.93
C GLU A 56 3.51 11.01 16.24
N HIS A 57 3.20 9.71 16.20
CA HIS A 57 3.27 8.82 17.36
C HIS A 57 4.68 8.24 17.61
N GLY A 58 5.67 8.54 16.77
CA GLY A 58 7.03 8.03 16.90
C GLY A 58 7.17 6.52 16.71
N VAL A 59 6.26 5.89 15.94
CA VAL A 59 6.28 4.45 15.64
C VAL A 59 6.62 4.19 14.18
N ASN A 60 7.24 3.05 13.88
CA ASN A 60 7.65 2.71 12.52
C ASN A 60 6.50 2.16 11.66
N ALA A 61 5.48 1.60 12.29
CA ALA A 61 4.32 1.06 11.62
C ALA A 61 3.10 1.06 12.55
N CYS A 62 1.90 1.01 11.96
CA CYS A 62 0.66 1.03 12.73
C CYS A 62 0.61 -0.10 13.77
N ASN A 63 1.11 -1.30 13.42
CA ASN A 63 1.12 -2.47 14.31
C ASN A 63 2.06 -2.33 15.51
N ASP A 64 2.97 -1.35 15.49
CA ASP A 64 3.88 -1.06 16.61
C ASP A 64 3.23 -0.07 17.60
N CYS A 65 2.08 0.53 17.24
CA CYS A 65 1.34 1.43 18.12
C CYS A 65 0.64 0.63 19.24
N PRO A 66 0.73 1.05 20.52
CA PRO A 66 0.03 0.41 21.63
C PRO A 66 -1.50 0.37 21.46
N HIS A 67 -2.05 1.29 20.66
CA HIS A 67 -3.47 1.39 20.39
C HIS A 67 -3.90 0.56 19.18
N TYR A 68 -3.03 -0.25 18.59
CA TYR A 68 -3.35 -1.04 17.41
C TYR A 68 -4.17 -2.30 17.74
N PRO A 69 -5.24 -2.61 16.97
CA PRO A 69 -5.85 -1.77 15.95
C PRO A 69 -6.70 -0.67 16.59
N CYS A 70 -6.46 0.59 16.19
CA CYS A 70 -7.30 1.72 16.60
C CYS A 70 -8.56 1.77 15.72
N ASN A 71 -9.56 2.56 16.11
CA ASN A 71 -10.83 2.67 15.37
C ASN A 71 -10.62 3.00 13.89
N ASP A 72 -9.78 3.99 13.56
CA ASP A 72 -9.54 4.39 12.16
C ASP A 72 -9.00 3.23 11.30
N ILE A 73 -8.08 2.44 11.86
CA ILE A 73 -7.51 1.27 11.18
C ILE A 73 -8.57 0.16 11.07
N ALA A 74 -9.32 -0.10 12.14
CA ALA A 74 -10.35 -1.13 12.16
C ALA A 74 -11.45 -0.84 11.13
N GLU A 75 -11.91 0.41 11.04
CA GLU A 75 -12.89 0.86 10.05
C GLU A 75 -12.36 0.78 8.62
N TYR A 76 -11.12 1.22 8.40
CA TYR A 76 -10.47 1.09 7.09
C TYR A 76 -10.37 -0.37 6.65
N GLN A 77 -9.95 -1.27 7.55
CA GLN A 77 -9.86 -2.70 7.28
C GLN A 77 -11.23 -3.30 7.00
N ALA A 78 -12.27 -2.94 7.76
CA ALA A 78 -13.62 -3.43 7.55
C ALA A 78 -14.20 -3.04 6.18
N LYS A 79 -13.86 -1.84 5.69
CA LYS A 79 -14.37 -1.29 4.43
C LYS A 79 -13.58 -1.74 3.19
N HIS A 80 -12.27 -1.88 3.30
CA HIS A 80 -11.38 -2.00 2.13
C HIS A 80 -10.58 -3.30 2.05
N VAL A 81 -10.37 -4.01 3.17
CA VAL A 81 -9.63 -5.28 3.12
C VAL A 81 -10.53 -6.37 2.58
N ASN A 82 -10.06 -7.03 1.53
CA ASN A 82 -10.73 -8.19 0.97
C ASN A 82 -10.75 -9.33 2.01
N LYS A 83 -11.95 -9.64 2.52
CA LYS A 83 -12.18 -10.72 3.48
C LYS A 83 -12.08 -12.12 2.86
N CYS A 84 -12.16 -12.25 1.54
CA CYS A 84 -12.18 -13.55 0.85
C CYS A 84 -10.89 -14.35 0.95
N ASN A 85 -9.76 -13.72 1.27
CA ASN A 85 -8.44 -14.36 1.35
C ASN A 85 -7.77 -14.23 2.73
N GLN A 86 -8.51 -13.82 3.77
CA GLN A 86 -7.98 -13.81 5.13
C GLN A 86 -8.08 -15.24 5.67
N LEU A 87 -6.96 -15.96 5.73
CA LEU A 87 -6.91 -17.25 6.41
C LEU A 87 -7.17 -17.02 7.90
N GLU A 88 -8.18 -17.68 8.45
CA GLU A 88 -8.36 -17.76 9.90
C GLU A 88 -7.12 -18.42 10.51
N LYS A 89 -6.60 -17.82 11.59
CA LYS A 89 -5.40 -18.32 12.28
C LYS A 89 -5.69 -19.59 13.06
#